data_AF-A0A0G4P7A7-F1
#
_entry.id   AF-A0A0G4P7A7-F1
#
_cell.length_a   1.000
_cell.length_b   1.000
_cell.length_c   1.000
_cell.angle_alpha   90.00
_cell.angle_beta   90.00
_cell.angle_gamma   90.00
#
_symmetry.space_group_name_H-M   'P 1'
#
loop_
_entity.id
_entity.type
_entity.pdbx_description
1 polymer ?
#
loop_
_entity_poly.entity_id
_entity_poly.type
_entity_poly.pdbx_seq_one_letter_code
_entity_poly.pdbx_strand_id
1 'polypeptide(L)'
;MDTRLKYKEHIARAASKGLEAAMELRRLRGLSPATARQLFTSTVAPVNIGPISRVQRVGAQAIVGTFLTIATSVAEAEAHIATVQHRLWRRAAKMWTHMHTLPVTNPLRRSTAQIKKFRRYHRSPLYQVADALKNIEMETLETINPFTLAPWEERVQGDGQDLPETQTETGGVMRIAVSNSARNDMVGFGVAIEKQPPRYRKPRLKTFSSH
;
A
#
# COMPACT_ATOMS: atom_id res chain seq x y z
N MET A 1 47.96 -30.29 -12.51
CA MET A 1 47.32 -29.46 -11.48
C MET A 1 45.87 -29.90 -11.32
N ASP A 2 45.38 -29.97 -10.08
CA ASP A 2 43.98 -30.15 -9.63
C ASP A 2 43.16 -31.41 -10.02
N THR A 3 43.63 -32.60 -9.63
CA THR A 3 42.77 -33.82 -9.54
C THR A 3 42.43 -34.23 -8.10
N ARG A 4 42.79 -33.43 -7.08
CA ARG A 4 42.63 -33.77 -5.65
C ARG A 4 41.44 -33.12 -4.93
N LEU A 5 40.63 -32.31 -5.62
CA LEU A 5 39.41 -31.74 -5.05
C LEU A 5 38.29 -32.79 -5.06
N LYS A 6 38.11 -33.49 -3.94
CA LYS A 6 37.04 -34.48 -3.69
C LYS A 6 35.65 -33.83 -3.55
N TYR A 7 35.29 -32.96 -4.50
CA TYR A 7 34.11 -32.11 -4.45
C TYR A 7 32.82 -32.88 -4.17
N LYS A 8 32.62 -34.05 -4.80
CA LYS A 8 31.44 -34.90 -4.60
C LYS A 8 31.33 -35.43 -3.17
N GLU A 9 32.44 -35.88 -2.58
CA GLU A 9 32.48 -36.35 -1.19
C GLU A 9 32.27 -35.19 -0.20
N HIS A 10 32.85 -34.02 -0.48
CA HIS A 10 32.67 -32.83 0.35
C HIS A 10 31.23 -32.31 0.32
N ILE A 11 30.56 -32.30 -0.84
CA ILE A 11 29.13 -31.95 -0.94
C ILE A 11 28.27 -32.96 -0.20
N ALA A 12 28.51 -34.26 -0.38
CA ALA A 12 27.73 -35.29 0.30
C ALA A 12 27.85 -35.16 1.82
N ARG A 13 29.06 -34.97 2.34
CA ARG A 13 29.31 -34.76 3.78
C ARG A 13 28.70 -33.45 4.28
N ALA A 14 28.78 -32.36 3.51
CA ALA A 14 28.14 -31.08 3.86
C ALA A 14 26.61 -31.19 3.86
N ALA A 15 26.01 -31.90 2.91
CA ALA A 15 24.58 -32.14 2.83
C ALA A 15 24.08 -33.02 4.00
N SER A 16 24.82 -34.06 4.39
CA SER A 16 24.47 -34.87 5.57
C SER A 16 24.51 -34.05 6.86
N LYS A 17 25.57 -33.26 7.07
CA LYS A 17 25.67 -32.37 8.24
C LYS A 17 24.59 -31.29 8.25
N GLY A 18 24.30 -30.70 7.10
CA GLY A 18 23.22 -29.73 6.94
C GLY A 18 21.85 -30.35 7.22
N LEU A 19 21.62 -31.60 6.80
CA LEU A 19 20.37 -32.31 7.07
C LEU A 19 20.18 -32.59 8.56
N GLU A 20 21.25 -33.00 9.25
CA GLU A 20 21.25 -33.22 10.70
C GLU A 20 20.89 -31.91 11.43
N ALA A 21 21.57 -30.81 11.10
CA ALA A 21 21.26 -29.49 11.65
C ALA A 21 19.81 -29.06 11.38
N ALA A 22 19.30 -29.27 10.16
CA ALA A 22 17.91 -28.94 9.82
C ALA A 22 16.88 -29.81 10.57
N MET A 23 17.21 -31.07 10.87
CA MET A 23 16.38 -31.93 11.72
C MET A 23 16.37 -31.46 13.17
N GLU A 24 17.50 -31.00 13.71
CA GLU A 24 17.53 -30.39 15.04
C GLU A 24 16.73 -29.08 15.08
N LEU A 25 16.85 -28.22 14.06
CA LEU A 25 16.02 -27.01 13.95
C LEU A 25 14.52 -27.32 13.97
N ARG A 26 14.10 -28.41 13.32
CA ARG A 26 12.70 -28.85 13.33
C ARG A 26 12.22 -29.30 14.72
N ARG A 27 13.12 -29.77 15.58
CA ARG A 27 12.79 -30.20 16.95
C ARG A 27 12.65 -29.02 17.90
N LEU A 28 13.28 -27.89 17.61
CA LEU A 28 13.14 -26.68 18.40
C LEU A 28 11.69 -26.17 18.32
N ARG A 29 11.12 -25.83 19.49
CA ARG A 29 9.76 -25.30 19.63
C ARG A 29 9.80 -23.95 20.35
N GLY A 30 8.85 -23.09 20.05
CA GLY A 30 8.72 -21.79 20.73
C GLY A 30 9.80 -20.76 20.38
N LEU A 31 10.53 -20.93 19.29
CA LEU A 31 11.51 -19.94 18.81
C LEU A 31 10.80 -18.68 18.30
N SER A 32 11.39 -17.50 18.55
CA SER A 32 10.98 -16.29 17.85
C SER A 32 11.35 -16.39 16.36
N PRO A 33 10.53 -15.87 15.43
CA PRO A 33 10.78 -16.04 14.01
C PRO A 33 12.01 -15.27 13.52
N ALA A 34 12.42 -14.20 14.20
CA ALA A 34 13.73 -13.58 14.01
C ALA A 34 14.87 -14.59 14.26
N THR A 35 14.86 -15.28 15.40
CA THR A 35 15.86 -16.29 15.75
C THR A 35 15.79 -17.49 14.82
N ALA A 36 14.58 -17.96 14.46
CA ALA A 36 14.41 -19.09 13.54
C ALA A 36 14.96 -18.77 12.14
N ARG A 37 14.77 -17.54 11.63
CA ARG A 37 15.38 -17.07 10.37
C ARG A 37 16.89 -17.04 10.47
N GLN A 38 17.44 -16.49 11.57
CA GLN A 38 18.89 -16.42 11.77
C GLN A 38 19.51 -17.83 11.80
N LEU A 39 18.88 -18.77 12.51
CA LEU A 39 19.31 -20.17 12.56
C LEU A 39 19.21 -20.87 11.20
N PHE A 40 18.19 -20.57 10.41
CA PHE A 40 18.12 -21.12 9.05
C PHE A 40 19.21 -20.56 8.14
N THR A 41 19.42 -19.24 8.15
CA THR A 41 20.48 -18.62 7.35
C THR A 41 21.86 -19.13 7.74
N SER A 42 22.09 -19.44 9.03
CA SER A 42 23.37 -20.00 9.49
C SER A 42 23.54 -21.48 9.17
N THR A 43 22.45 -22.26 9.08
CA THR A 43 22.52 -23.72 8.86
C THR A 43 22.36 -24.12 7.39
N VAL A 44 21.60 -23.35 6.62
CA VAL A 44 21.26 -23.66 5.24
C VAL A 44 21.91 -22.62 4.33
N ALA A 45 23.08 -22.98 3.79
CA ALA A 45 23.71 -22.19 2.75
C ALA A 45 22.73 -22.02 1.56
N PRO A 46 22.52 -20.79 1.03
CA PRO A 46 21.47 -20.49 0.06
C PRO A 46 21.75 -21.00 -1.37
N VAL A 47 22.62 -21.99 -1.56
CA VAL A 47 23.04 -22.44 -2.90
C VAL A 47 22.28 -23.71 -3.29
N ASN A 48 21.43 -23.60 -4.32
CA ASN A 48 20.64 -24.69 -4.90
C ASN A 48 21.54 -25.67 -5.67
N ILE A 49 22.19 -26.61 -4.97
CA ILE A 49 22.99 -27.67 -5.59
C ILE A 49 22.38 -29.02 -5.19
N GLY A 50 21.63 -29.64 -6.11
CA GLY A 50 21.08 -31.01 -6.03
C GLY A 50 20.78 -31.58 -4.63
N PRO A 51 21.72 -32.31 -3.97
CA PRO A 51 21.52 -32.92 -2.64
C PRO A 51 21.11 -31.94 -1.53
N ILE A 52 21.44 -30.66 -1.68
CA ILE A 52 21.16 -29.58 -0.70
C ILE A 52 19.67 -29.19 -0.70
N SER A 53 18.92 -29.52 -1.75
CA SER A 53 17.47 -29.23 -1.87
C SER A 53 16.63 -29.88 -0.77
N ARG A 54 17.00 -31.07 -0.29
CA ARG A 54 16.31 -31.75 0.82
C ARG A 54 16.55 -31.04 2.15
N VAL A 55 17.78 -30.59 2.39
CA VAL A 55 18.16 -29.79 3.57
C VAL A 55 17.35 -28.50 3.60
N GLN A 56 17.30 -27.80 2.46
CA GLN A 56 16.52 -26.58 2.30
C GLN A 56 15.03 -26.81 2.53
N ARG A 57 14.45 -27.88 1.98
CA ARG A 57 13.03 -28.20 2.17
C ARG A 57 12.70 -28.46 3.64
N VAL A 58 13.52 -29.25 4.34
CA VAL A 58 13.30 -29.56 5.77
C VAL A 58 13.50 -28.32 6.64
N GLY A 59 14.55 -27.53 6.38
CA GLY A 59 14.80 -26.27 7.08
C GLY A 59 13.68 -25.25 6.85
N ALA A 60 13.21 -25.11 5.60
CA ALA A 60 12.09 -24.23 5.27
C ALA A 60 10.79 -24.68 5.97
N GLN A 61 10.51 -25.97 6.01
CA GLN A 61 9.37 -26.51 6.77
C GLN A 61 9.47 -26.21 8.26
N ALA A 62 10.66 -26.32 8.85
CA ALA A 62 10.89 -25.99 10.26
C ALA A 62 10.57 -24.52 10.56
N ILE A 63 11.10 -23.59 9.75
CA ILE A 63 10.83 -22.17 9.89
C ILE A 63 9.34 -21.85 9.66
N VAL A 64 8.74 -22.35 8.58
CA VAL A 64 7.32 -22.09 8.30
C VAL A 64 6.46 -22.62 9.45
N GLY A 65 6.83 -23.76 10.04
CA GLY A 65 6.22 -24.28 11.25
C GLY A 65 6.31 -23.32 12.44
N THR A 66 7.44 -22.65 12.67
CA THR A 66 7.57 -21.66 13.76
C THR A 66 6.66 -20.44 13.52
N PHE A 67 6.55 -19.97 12.27
CA PHE A 67 5.62 -18.88 11.93
C PHE A 67 4.15 -19.25 12.15
N LEU A 68 3.76 -20.50 11.88
CA LEU A 68 2.37 -20.96 12.05
C LEU A 68 1.95 -21.08 13.53
N THR A 69 2.91 -21.20 14.46
CA THR A 69 2.62 -21.27 15.90
C THR A 69 2.46 -19.92 16.59
N ILE A 70 2.79 -18.84 15.91
CA ILE A 70 2.86 -17.50 16.51
C ILE A 70 1.60 -16.72 16.21
N ALA A 71 1.19 -15.89 17.16
CA ALA A 71 0.09 -14.97 16.97
C ALA A 71 0.33 -14.10 15.72
N THR A 72 -0.67 -14.01 14.84
CA THR A 72 -0.60 -13.25 13.59
C THR A 72 -0.07 -11.83 13.78
N SER A 73 -0.44 -11.17 14.89
CA SER A 73 0.04 -9.82 15.24
C SER A 73 1.55 -9.73 15.42
N VAL A 74 2.17 -10.73 16.05
CA VAL A 74 3.62 -10.79 16.26
C VAL A 74 4.33 -11.08 14.94
N ALA A 75 3.77 -11.99 14.13
CA ALA A 75 4.32 -12.29 12.80
C ALA A 75 4.29 -11.06 11.87
N GLU A 76 3.24 -10.24 11.96
CA GLU A 76 3.12 -9.00 11.20
C GLU A 76 4.11 -7.93 11.65
N ALA A 77 4.27 -7.76 12.97
CA ALA A 77 5.25 -6.85 13.53
C ALA A 77 6.68 -7.25 13.12
N GLU A 78 7.02 -8.53 13.23
CA GLU A 78 8.35 -9.02 12.82
C GLU A 78 8.58 -8.89 11.31
N ALA A 79 7.54 -9.11 10.49
CA ALA A 79 7.66 -8.96 9.05
C ALA A 79 7.68 -7.48 8.61
N HIS A 80 7.48 -6.54 9.53
CA HIS A 80 7.31 -5.10 9.23
C HIS A 80 6.18 -4.88 8.21
N ILE A 81 5.11 -5.68 8.31
CA ILE A 81 3.95 -5.59 7.43
C ILE A 81 2.76 -5.07 8.22
N ALA A 82 1.96 -4.18 7.62
CA ALA A 82 0.70 -3.73 8.20
C ALA A 82 -0.23 -4.90 8.51
N THR A 83 -1.08 -4.73 9.52
CA THR A 83 -1.93 -5.81 10.00
C THR A 83 -2.87 -6.35 8.92
N VAL A 84 -3.27 -7.62 9.00
CA VAL A 84 -4.21 -8.28 8.08
C VAL A 84 -5.48 -7.44 8.01
N GLN A 85 -5.96 -6.99 9.17
CA GLN A 85 -7.13 -6.13 9.26
C GLN A 85 -6.94 -4.84 8.46
N HIS A 86 -5.83 -4.13 8.64
CA HIS A 86 -5.57 -2.89 7.90
C HIS A 86 -5.47 -3.13 6.38
N ARG A 87 -4.86 -4.24 5.95
CA ARG A 87 -4.74 -4.60 4.53
C ARG A 87 -6.09 -4.96 3.92
N LEU A 88 -6.88 -5.77 4.60
CA LEU A 88 -8.23 -6.14 4.19
C LEU A 88 -9.14 -4.91 4.14
N TRP A 89 -9.06 -4.05 5.15
CA TRP A 89 -9.82 -2.80 5.19
C TRP A 89 -9.44 -1.87 4.04
N ARG A 90 -8.14 -1.72 3.73
CA ARG A 90 -7.68 -0.95 2.57
C ARG A 90 -8.24 -1.53 1.24
N ARG A 91 -8.27 -2.85 1.08
CA ARG A 91 -8.85 -3.51 -0.10
C ARG A 91 -10.37 -3.31 -0.17
N ALA A 92 -11.06 -3.43 0.95
CA ALA A 92 -12.50 -3.22 1.05
C ALA A 92 -12.87 -1.77 0.71
N ALA A 93 -12.16 -0.80 1.29
CA ALA A 93 -12.34 0.62 0.99
C ALA A 93 -12.09 0.92 -0.48
N LYS A 94 -11.01 0.39 -1.08
CA LYS A 94 -10.71 0.55 -2.51
C LYS A 94 -11.80 -0.06 -3.40
N MET A 95 -12.30 -1.23 -3.05
CA MET A 95 -13.37 -1.88 -3.80
C MET A 95 -14.67 -1.09 -3.70
N TRP A 96 -15.01 -0.61 -2.49
CA TRP A 96 -16.18 0.20 -2.24
C TRP A 96 -16.14 1.52 -3.01
N THR A 97 -15.03 2.26 -2.95
CA THR A 97 -14.86 3.49 -3.74
C THR A 97 -14.96 3.19 -5.24
N HIS A 98 -14.34 2.11 -5.72
CA HIS A 98 -14.44 1.74 -7.12
C HIS A 98 -15.88 1.46 -7.56
N MET A 99 -16.67 0.75 -6.77
CA MET A 99 -18.09 0.53 -7.08
C MET A 99 -18.89 1.85 -7.19
N HIS A 100 -18.51 2.86 -6.41
CA HIS A 100 -19.14 4.18 -6.42
C HIS A 100 -18.64 5.11 -7.52
N THR A 101 -17.41 4.93 -8.02
CA THR A 101 -16.85 5.69 -9.14
C THR A 101 -17.19 5.11 -10.52
N LEU A 102 -17.80 3.92 -10.58
CA LEU A 102 -18.28 3.34 -11.84
C LEU A 102 -19.38 4.20 -12.50
N PRO A 103 -19.49 4.17 -13.85
CA PRO A 103 -20.56 4.86 -14.57
C PRO A 103 -21.96 4.45 -14.07
N VAL A 104 -22.91 5.37 -14.13
CA VAL A 104 -24.30 5.15 -13.65
C VAL A 104 -24.98 3.98 -14.37
N THR A 105 -24.60 3.71 -15.62
CA THR A 105 -25.09 2.57 -16.42
C THR A 105 -24.62 1.21 -15.89
N ASN A 106 -23.59 1.16 -15.05
CA ASN A 106 -23.02 -0.10 -14.56
C ASN A 106 -23.96 -0.77 -13.53
N PRO A 107 -24.25 -2.09 -13.66
CA PRO A 107 -25.12 -2.80 -12.73
C PRO A 107 -24.61 -2.78 -11.27
N LEU A 108 -23.30 -2.76 -11.04
CA LEU A 108 -22.72 -2.71 -9.69
C LEU A 108 -23.03 -1.40 -8.97
N ARG A 109 -23.08 -0.28 -9.71
CA ARG A 109 -23.48 1.04 -9.19
C ARG A 109 -24.95 1.03 -8.76
N ARG A 110 -25.80 0.32 -9.51
CA ARG A 110 -27.21 0.12 -9.12
C ARG A 110 -27.33 -0.80 -7.90
N SER A 111 -26.53 -1.85 -7.83
CA SER A 111 -26.52 -2.79 -6.71
C SER A 111 -26.08 -2.12 -5.39
N THR A 112 -25.08 -1.22 -5.40
CA THR A 112 -24.64 -0.50 -4.18
C THR A 112 -25.74 0.39 -3.59
N ALA A 113 -26.52 1.08 -4.42
CA ALA A 113 -27.69 1.83 -3.96
C ALA A 113 -28.79 0.93 -3.37
N GLN A 114 -28.93 -0.29 -3.90
CA GLN A 114 -29.93 -1.26 -3.45
C GLN A 114 -29.50 -2.07 -2.22
N ILE A 115 -28.21 -2.15 -1.91
CA ILE A 115 -27.67 -2.89 -0.75
C ILE A 115 -28.24 -2.39 0.58
N LYS A 116 -28.59 -1.09 0.68
CA LYS A 116 -29.32 -0.53 1.82
C LYS A 116 -30.69 -1.19 2.06
N LYS A 117 -31.26 -1.86 1.04
CA LYS A 117 -32.59 -2.49 1.08
C LYS A 117 -32.54 -4.01 1.35
N PHE A 118 -31.36 -4.64 1.33
CA PHE A 118 -31.26 -6.10 1.49
C PHE A 118 -31.40 -6.56 2.97
N ARG A 119 -32.03 -7.73 3.12
CA ARG A 119 -32.78 -8.23 4.30
C ARG A 119 -31.95 -8.50 5.57
N ARG A 120 -32.65 -8.45 6.71
CA ARG A 120 -32.21 -8.81 8.08
C ARG A 120 -31.55 -10.19 8.25
N TYR A 121 -31.77 -11.16 7.34
CA TYR A 121 -31.49 -12.58 7.59
C TYR A 121 -30.23 -13.14 6.92
N HIS A 122 -29.78 -12.60 5.77
CA HIS A 122 -28.57 -13.09 5.08
C HIS A 122 -27.60 -11.94 4.83
N ARG A 123 -26.64 -11.78 5.76
CA ARG A 123 -25.56 -10.78 5.63
C ARG A 123 -24.50 -11.32 4.66
N SER A 124 -24.56 -10.87 3.41
CA SER A 124 -23.47 -11.16 2.45
C SER A 124 -22.17 -10.48 2.89
N PRO A 125 -20.99 -10.99 2.48
CA PRO A 125 -19.71 -10.30 2.75
C PRO A 125 -19.70 -8.86 2.24
N LEU A 126 -20.36 -8.61 1.10
CA LEU A 126 -20.51 -7.27 0.55
C LEU A 126 -21.39 -6.38 1.44
N TYR A 127 -22.48 -6.92 2.00
CA TYR A 127 -23.30 -6.21 2.97
C TYR A 127 -22.50 -5.80 4.22
N GLN A 128 -21.61 -6.66 4.73
CA GLN A 128 -20.75 -6.33 5.88
C GLN A 128 -19.80 -5.17 5.56
N VAL A 129 -19.21 -5.16 4.36
CA VAL A 129 -18.38 -4.04 3.89
C VAL A 129 -19.20 -2.75 3.76
N ALA A 130 -20.41 -2.85 3.19
CA ALA A 130 -21.30 -1.71 3.03
C ALA A 130 -21.74 -1.14 4.38
N ASP A 131 -22.06 -1.98 5.38
CA ASP A 131 -22.43 -1.53 6.72
C ASP A 131 -21.25 -0.87 7.45
N ALA A 132 -20.03 -1.40 7.28
CA ALA A 132 -18.82 -0.82 7.85
C ALA A 132 -18.44 0.53 7.20
N LEU A 133 -18.72 0.72 5.91
CA LEU A 133 -18.33 1.91 5.14
C LEU A 133 -19.49 2.88 4.86
N LYS A 134 -20.68 2.65 5.46
CA LYS A 134 -21.89 3.46 5.23
C LYS A 134 -21.76 4.93 5.61
N ASN A 135 -20.83 5.23 6.54
CA ASN A 135 -20.62 6.57 7.07
C ASN A 135 -19.73 7.43 6.17
N ILE A 136 -19.08 6.83 5.15
CA ILE A 136 -18.24 7.58 4.23
C ILE A 136 -19.12 8.11 3.10
N GLU A 137 -19.16 9.43 2.94
CA GLU A 137 -19.91 10.08 1.87
C GLU A 137 -19.22 9.81 0.53
N MET A 138 -19.80 8.90 -0.26
CA MET A 138 -19.24 8.47 -1.55
C MET A 138 -19.77 9.28 -2.74
N GLU A 139 -20.77 10.13 -2.52
CA GLU A 139 -21.40 10.96 -3.57
C GLU A 139 -20.62 12.25 -3.84
N THR A 140 -19.85 12.72 -2.86
CA THR A 140 -19.03 13.95 -2.92
C THR A 140 -17.56 13.68 -3.26
N LEU A 141 -17.22 12.47 -3.74
CA LEU A 141 -15.85 12.12 -4.07
C LEU A 141 -15.30 12.99 -5.21
N GLU A 142 -14.14 13.59 -4.97
CA GLU A 142 -13.39 14.30 -5.98
C GLU A 142 -13.00 13.34 -7.11
N THR A 143 -13.30 13.75 -8.35
CA THR A 143 -12.86 13.02 -9.54
C THR A 143 -11.52 13.59 -9.99
N ILE A 144 -10.44 12.86 -9.69
CA ILE A 144 -9.10 13.20 -10.17
C ILE A 144 -9.01 12.77 -11.64
N ASN A 145 -8.97 13.75 -12.54
CA ASN A 145 -8.72 13.49 -13.95
C ASN A 145 -7.23 13.22 -14.17
N PRO A 146 -6.83 12.01 -14.62
CA PRO A 146 -5.43 11.73 -14.88
C PRO A 146 -4.97 12.57 -16.05
N PHE A 147 -4.04 13.48 -15.81
CA PHE A 147 -3.33 14.18 -16.88
C PHE A 147 -2.10 13.34 -17.26
N THR A 148 -2.04 12.90 -18.51
CA THR A 148 -0.87 12.21 -19.04
C THR A 148 0.13 13.23 -19.56
N LEU A 149 1.18 13.47 -18.80
CA LEU A 149 2.32 14.31 -19.17
C LEU A 149 3.39 13.42 -19.80
N ALA A 150 3.97 13.82 -20.93
CA ALA A 150 4.95 12.97 -21.61
C ALA A 150 6.22 12.80 -20.73
N PRO A 151 6.92 11.65 -20.78
CA PRO A 151 8.08 11.41 -19.90
C PRO A 151 9.22 12.44 -20.06
N TRP A 152 9.35 13.01 -21.26
CA TRP A 152 10.36 14.00 -21.64
C TRP A 152 9.84 15.45 -21.55
N GLU A 153 8.58 15.64 -21.17
CA GLU A 153 8.01 16.97 -20.96
C GLU A 153 8.39 17.44 -19.56
N GLU A 154 8.83 18.69 -19.47
CA GLU A 154 9.47 19.23 -18.27
C GLU A 154 8.46 19.22 -17.12
N ARG A 155 8.68 18.32 -16.16
CA ARG A 155 7.90 18.33 -14.92
C ARG A 155 8.32 19.58 -14.17
N VAL A 156 7.39 20.49 -13.92
CA VAL A 156 7.60 21.54 -12.92
C VAL A 156 7.95 20.83 -11.61
N GLN A 157 9.24 20.79 -11.28
CA GLN A 157 9.64 20.56 -9.90
C GLN A 157 9.10 21.77 -9.16
N GLY A 158 8.11 21.55 -8.30
CA GLY A 158 7.66 22.56 -7.36
C GLY A 158 8.72 22.79 -6.30
N ASP A 159 9.87 23.30 -6.70
CA ASP A 159 10.64 24.21 -5.86
C ASP A 159 10.24 25.62 -6.30
N GLY A 160 10.20 26.52 -5.33
CA GLY A 160 9.54 27.81 -5.45
C GLY A 160 9.88 28.60 -6.72
N GLN A 161 8.90 29.43 -7.05
CA GLN A 161 8.90 30.50 -8.04
C GLN A 161 8.42 30.13 -9.46
N ASP A 162 7.38 30.89 -9.80
CA ASP A 162 6.93 31.26 -11.13
C ASP A 162 5.97 30.30 -11.84
N LEU A 163 4.72 30.33 -11.34
CA LEU A 163 3.53 30.19 -12.20
C LEU A 163 3.58 31.21 -13.35
N PRO A 164 3.17 30.81 -14.56
CA PRO A 164 2.28 31.64 -15.35
C PRO A 164 0.83 31.17 -15.13
N GLU A 165 0.04 32.10 -14.64
CA GLU A 165 -1.40 32.02 -14.45
C GLU A 165 -2.10 31.61 -15.76
N THR A 166 -2.97 30.60 -15.72
CA THR A 166 -4.11 30.55 -16.64
C THR A 166 -5.37 30.74 -15.82
N GLN A 167 -6.09 31.77 -16.25
CA GLN A 167 -7.16 32.45 -15.55
C GLN A 167 -8.39 31.55 -15.39
N THR A 168 -8.89 31.43 -14.17
CA THR A 168 -10.34 31.31 -13.95
C THR A 168 -10.84 32.65 -13.47
N GLU A 169 -11.41 33.44 -14.37
CA GLU A 169 -12.46 34.39 -14.00
C GLU A 169 -13.62 33.53 -13.46
N THR A 170 -14.00 33.57 -12.19
CA THR A 170 -14.69 34.71 -11.58
C THR A 170 -14.58 34.61 -10.05
N GLY A 171 -13.97 35.61 -9.41
CA GLY A 171 -14.43 36.07 -8.09
C GLY A 171 -13.66 35.66 -6.83
N GLY A 172 -12.48 35.05 -6.91
CA GLY A 172 -11.58 34.89 -5.76
C GLY A 172 -10.51 33.82 -5.98
N VAL A 173 -9.23 34.22 -5.90
CA VAL A 173 -8.12 33.27 -6.00
C VAL A 173 -7.98 32.57 -4.65
N MET A 174 -8.26 31.28 -4.60
CA MET A 174 -7.97 30.42 -3.45
C MET A 174 -6.60 29.77 -3.67
N ARG A 175 -5.61 30.13 -2.84
CA ARG A 175 -4.30 29.47 -2.87
C ARG A 175 -4.24 28.46 -1.74
N ILE A 176 -4.13 27.20 -2.09
CA ILE A 176 -3.97 26.09 -1.14
C ILE A 176 -2.54 25.58 -1.31
N ALA A 177 -1.73 25.75 -0.28
CA ALA A 177 -0.41 25.14 -0.19
C ALA A 177 -0.49 23.95 0.76
N VAL A 178 -0.04 22.78 0.31
CA VAL A 178 0.06 21.58 1.12
C VAL A 178 1.53 21.20 1.22
N SER A 179 2.05 21.15 2.44
CA SER A 179 3.37 20.60 2.71
C SER A 179 3.24 19.28 3.44
N ASN A 180 4.04 18.31 3.01
CA ASN A 180 4.24 17.07 3.75
C ASN A 180 5.68 17.03 4.26
N SER A 181 5.86 16.45 5.43
CA SER A 181 7.18 16.22 6.01
C SER A 181 7.20 14.82 6.58
N ALA A 182 8.24 14.07 6.24
CA ALA A 182 8.48 12.73 6.75
C ALA A 182 9.89 12.68 7.35
N ARG A 183 9.97 12.51 8.68
CA ARG A 183 11.25 12.37 9.38
C ARG A 183 11.11 11.34 10.50
N ASN A 184 12.04 10.40 10.57
CA ASN A 184 12.07 9.33 11.57
C ASN A 184 10.73 8.57 11.67
N ASP A 185 10.24 8.06 10.53
CA ASP A 185 8.97 7.32 10.39
C ASP A 185 7.70 8.06 10.86
N MET A 186 7.81 9.35 11.17
CA MET A 186 6.69 10.22 11.52
C MET A 186 6.38 11.13 10.34
N VAL A 187 5.14 11.07 9.84
CA VAL A 187 4.68 11.88 8.70
C VAL A 187 3.69 12.92 9.19
N GLY A 188 4.03 14.19 9.00
CA GLY A 188 3.17 15.34 9.26
C GLY A 188 2.66 15.96 7.97
N PHE A 189 1.44 16.49 7.99
CA PHE A 189 0.88 17.28 6.89
C PHE A 189 0.45 18.65 7.41
N GLY A 190 0.81 19.70 6.68
CA GLY A 190 0.39 21.08 6.94
C GLY A 190 -0.36 21.61 5.73
N VAL A 191 -1.53 22.20 5.96
CA VAL A 191 -2.30 22.89 4.90
C VAL A 191 -2.42 24.35 5.28
N ALA A 192 -2.01 25.23 4.37
CA ALA A 192 -2.21 26.66 4.47
C ALA A 192 -3.16 27.10 3.36
N ILE A 193 -4.23 27.80 3.74
CA ILE A 193 -5.22 28.34 2.82
C ILE A 193 -5.19 29.85 2.93
N GLU A 194 -4.81 30.52 1.85
CA GLU A 194 -4.89 31.97 1.75
C GLU A 194 -6.01 32.36 0.78
N LYS A 195 -6.94 33.17 1.27
CA LYS A 195 -8.09 33.66 0.51
C LYS A 195 -7.99 35.17 0.37
N GLN A 196 -7.76 35.67 -0.85
CA GLN A 196 -7.83 37.11 -1.11
C GLN A 196 -9.28 37.52 -1.46
N PRO A 197 -9.86 38.54 -0.78
CA PRO A 197 -11.17 39.05 -1.14
C PRO A 197 -11.10 39.85 -2.46
N PRO A 198 -12.17 39.84 -3.28
CA PRO A 198 -12.18 40.56 -4.55
C PRO A 198 -12.06 42.07 -4.33
N ARG A 199 -11.09 42.71 -5.00
CA ARG A 199 -10.93 44.17 -4.98
C ARG A 199 -12.11 44.82 -5.69
N TYR A 200 -12.95 45.54 -4.95
CA TYR A 200 -14.04 46.35 -5.49
C TYR A 200 -13.49 47.44 -6.43
N ARG A 201 -13.79 47.35 -7.73
CA ARG A 201 -13.49 48.40 -8.71
C ARG A 201 -14.76 49.23 -8.95
N LYS A 202 -14.75 50.52 -8.59
CA LYS A 202 -15.89 51.44 -8.83
C LYS A 202 -16.17 51.55 -10.34
N PRO A 203 -17.44 51.42 -10.81
CA PRO A 203 -17.78 51.64 -12.21
C PRO A 203 -17.63 53.11 -12.57
N ARG A 204 -16.89 53.44 -13.64
CA ARG A 204 -16.90 54.80 -14.21
C ARG A 204 -18.12 54.94 -15.13
N LEU A 205 -19.06 55.80 -14.76
CA LEU A 205 -20.15 56.27 -15.63
C LEU A 205 -19.54 57.02 -16.82
N LYS A 206 -19.77 56.53 -18.04
CA LYS A 206 -19.57 57.32 -19.26
C LYS A 206 -20.91 57.91 -19.67
N THR A 207 -21.03 59.22 -19.55
CA THR A 207 -22.14 60.01 -20.08
C THR A 207 -21.99 60.08 -21.60
N PHE A 208 -23.01 59.67 -22.34
CA PHE A 208 -23.13 59.97 -23.77
C PHE A 208 -23.84 61.32 -23.93
N SER A 209 -23.21 62.26 -24.64
CA SER A 209 -23.80 63.52 -25.08
C SER A 209 -23.80 63.57 -26.62
N SER A 210 -24.88 64.13 -27.16
CA SER A 210 -25.29 64.19 -28.56
C SER A 210 -24.48 65.12 -29.47
N HIS A 211 -24.47 64.83 -30.76
CA HIS A 211 -25.00 65.73 -31.80
C HIS A 211 -25.67 64.92 -32.91
#